data_AF-A0A8S2HJX8-F1
#
_entry.id   AF-A0A8S2HJX8-F1
#
_cell.length_a   1.000
_cell.length_b   1.000
_cell.length_c   1.000
_cell.angle_alpha   90.00
_cell.angle_beta   90.00
_cell.angle_gamma   90.00
#
_symmetry.space_group_name_H-M   'P 1'
#
loop_
_entity.id
_entity.type
_entity.pdbx_description
1 polymer ?
#
loop_
_entity_poly.entity_id
_entity_poly.type
_entity_poly.pdbx_seq_one_letter_code
_entity_poly.pdbx_strand_id
1 'polypeptide(L)'
;MAEVCGHGEKIVQNLIDSQLEKEPLPPKDSVTVFQHFDKRHSEPCLIPQCAPVQNLSAVRQKLEAVFLENDANGDGFMSLEEFKLFLPSLNLKMSPQDMSTLFKEINRKNAHKLTFQEIFQYFDDMIQGRKAEHTQAELDLLAAFLKADKEGKCEVGGITQFINKRWEKFNNFKRDGKTGKLVMVGGVEAKDVLPGEYSLVDLEPQDTKLKFVKISGVRWTKSDDPKSKSGSLSFPKDFDRRVPIETGTSDKLNYYGCCLANESQVKVSLLHRHAIQDFTYNENYYSDYVKGRAGVEKHEFAHLDCPFQEDSGFFILGKFSEDKDNELHLTAFKIPTRHTLYVPPLTIHSNDYLKGTWRTMLSDATQINHVLLELARYDGETDKFSFDFTN
;
A
#
# COMPACT_ATOMS: atom_id res chain seq x y z
N MET A 1 -30.82 -39.42 38.97
CA MET A 1 -29.95 -38.90 40.05
C MET A 1 -28.97 -37.95 39.35
N ALA A 2 -29.27 -36.64 39.31
CA ALA A 2 -28.81 -35.63 40.29
C ALA A 2 -27.27 -35.60 40.37
N GLU A 3 -26.54 -34.48 40.30
CA GLU A 3 -26.77 -33.06 40.12
C GLU A 3 -25.35 -32.43 40.08
N VAL A 4 -25.21 -31.17 39.68
CA VAL A 4 -24.07 -30.25 39.92
C VAL A 4 -22.82 -30.36 39.03
N CYS A 5 -22.69 -29.42 38.08
CA CYS A 5 -21.61 -28.41 38.10
C CYS A 5 -21.86 -27.32 37.04
N GLY A 6 -22.70 -26.34 37.39
CA GLY A 6 -22.65 -25.02 36.77
C GLY A 6 -21.87 -24.10 37.70
N HIS A 7 -20.67 -23.67 37.31
CA HIS A 7 -19.87 -22.59 37.94
C HIS A 7 -18.76 -22.14 36.96
N GLY A 8 -19.14 -21.72 35.74
CA GLY A 8 -18.18 -21.28 34.71
C GLY A 8 -18.52 -19.97 33.98
N GLU A 9 -19.74 -19.45 34.10
CA GLU A 9 -20.21 -18.34 33.24
C GLU A 9 -20.49 -17.02 33.98
N LYS A 10 -20.24 -16.92 35.29
CA LYS A 10 -20.52 -15.70 36.08
C LYS A 10 -19.32 -14.82 36.43
N ILE A 11 -18.11 -15.13 35.93
CA ILE A 11 -16.90 -14.33 36.20
C ILE A 11 -16.50 -13.43 35.01
N VAL A 12 -17.00 -13.71 33.80
CA VAL A 12 -16.65 -12.91 32.60
C VAL A 12 -17.57 -11.69 32.41
N GLN A 13 -18.82 -11.74 32.91
CA GLN A 13 -19.76 -10.62 32.72
C GLN A 13 -19.51 -9.43 33.65
N ASN A 14 -18.98 -9.66 34.86
CA ASN A 14 -18.73 -8.60 35.84
C ASN A 14 -17.45 -7.78 35.60
N LEU A 15 -16.62 -8.15 34.62
CA LEU A 15 -15.44 -7.38 34.20
C LEU A 15 -15.71 -6.44 33.02
N ILE A 16 -16.81 -6.64 32.29
CA ILE A 16 -17.20 -5.82 31.13
C ILE A 16 -18.06 -4.62 31.55
N ASP A 17 -18.83 -4.75 32.64
CA ASP A 17 -19.77 -3.70 33.08
C ASP A 17 -19.15 -2.64 34.04
N SER A 18 -17.86 -2.72 34.38
CA SER A 18 -17.20 -1.78 35.32
C SER A 18 -16.32 -0.69 34.68
N GLN A 19 -16.26 -0.59 33.34
CA GLN A 19 -15.45 0.42 32.64
C GLN A 19 -16.24 1.42 31.77
N LEU A 20 -17.57 1.44 31.87
CA LEU A 20 -18.40 2.46 31.22
C LEU A 20 -18.78 3.57 32.21
N GLU A 21 -17.78 4.28 32.72
CA GLU A 21 -18.02 5.65 33.18
C GLU A 21 -18.21 6.53 31.94
N LYS A 22 -19.39 7.16 31.85
CA LYS A 22 -19.81 8.06 30.78
C LYS A 22 -18.86 9.26 30.71
N GLU A 23 -17.91 9.25 29.77
CA GLU A 23 -17.22 10.49 29.41
C GLU A 23 -18.19 11.48 28.74
N PRO A 24 -18.12 12.77 29.05
CA PRO A 24 -18.96 13.77 28.41
C PRO A 24 -18.54 13.98 26.95
N LEU A 25 -19.55 14.10 26.07
CA LEU A 25 -19.39 14.41 24.64
C LEU A 25 -18.47 15.63 24.42
N PRO A 26 -17.60 15.61 23.38
CA PRO A 26 -16.74 16.75 23.07
C PRO A 26 -17.57 17.97 22.61
N PRO A 27 -17.08 19.20 22.86
CA PRO A 27 -17.79 20.41 22.45
C PRO A 27 -17.85 20.55 20.92
N LYS A 28 -18.95 21.17 20.44
CA LYS A 28 -19.41 21.27 19.05
C LYS A 28 -18.57 22.15 18.09
N ASP A 29 -17.29 22.37 18.36
CA ASP A 29 -16.42 23.18 17.50
C ASP A 29 -15.32 22.30 16.89
N SER A 30 -15.54 21.83 15.65
CA SER A 30 -14.62 20.98 14.87
C SER A 30 -13.42 21.75 14.29
N VAL A 31 -12.88 22.69 15.06
CA VAL A 31 -11.63 23.37 14.77
C VAL A 31 -10.70 23.14 15.96
N THR A 32 -9.88 22.08 15.90
CA THR A 32 -8.44 22.05 16.25
C THR A 32 -7.91 20.73 16.85
N VAL A 33 -7.54 19.80 15.97
CA VAL A 33 -6.59 18.72 16.33
C VAL A 33 -5.20 19.31 16.69
N PHE A 34 -4.87 20.50 16.18
CA PHE A 34 -3.59 21.17 16.44
C PHE A 34 -3.49 21.93 17.77
N GLN A 35 -4.59 22.43 18.36
CA GLN A 35 -4.52 23.16 19.65
C GLN A 35 -4.31 22.21 20.83
N HIS A 36 -4.70 20.94 20.71
CA HIS A 36 -4.50 19.95 21.76
C HIS A 36 -3.07 19.40 21.83
N PHE A 37 -2.28 19.52 20.76
CA PHE A 37 -0.88 19.06 20.73
C PHE A 37 0.10 20.01 21.43
N ASP A 38 -0.35 21.20 21.86
CA ASP A 38 0.53 22.24 22.43
C ASP A 38 -0.05 22.91 23.68
N LYS A 39 -0.37 22.13 24.71
CA LYS A 39 -0.70 22.66 26.05
C LYS A 39 0.54 23.01 26.90
N ARG A 40 1.76 22.97 26.34
CA ARG A 40 2.99 23.18 27.14
C ARG A 40 3.85 24.38 26.76
N HIS A 41 3.57 25.11 25.68
CA HIS A 41 4.25 26.38 25.41
C HIS A 41 3.28 27.48 24.99
N SER A 42 3.23 28.52 25.82
CA SER A 42 2.37 29.69 25.73
C SER A 42 2.87 30.69 24.68
N GLU A 43 2.77 30.35 23.39
CA GLU A 43 2.73 31.37 22.35
C GLU A 43 1.57 31.10 21.39
N PRO A 44 0.67 32.08 21.14
CA PRO A 44 -0.44 31.90 20.23
C PRO A 44 0.10 31.72 18.80
N CYS A 45 -0.15 30.55 18.23
CA CYS A 45 -0.08 30.36 16.79
C CYS A 45 -1.02 31.38 16.15
N LEU A 46 -0.46 32.46 15.59
CA LEU A 46 -1.20 33.43 14.80
C LEU A 46 -1.66 32.73 13.52
N ILE A 47 -2.85 32.15 13.57
CA ILE A 47 -3.54 31.61 12.41
C ILE A 47 -3.97 32.82 11.57
N PRO A 48 -3.42 33.04 10.36
CA PRO A 48 -3.98 34.01 9.44
C PRO A 48 -5.37 33.51 9.03
N GLN A 49 -6.39 34.35 9.23
CA GLN A 49 -7.73 34.08 8.73
C GLN A 49 -7.66 33.76 7.23
N CYS A 50 -8.23 32.62 6.81
CA CYS A 50 -8.29 32.23 5.41
C CYS A 50 -8.93 33.35 4.58
N ALA A 51 -8.20 33.88 3.60
CA ALA A 51 -8.79 34.76 2.58
C ALA A 51 -9.86 33.99 1.78
N PRO A 52 -10.96 34.63 1.35
CA PRO A 52 -12.00 33.98 0.55
C PRO A 52 -11.40 33.49 -0.79
N VAL A 53 -11.59 32.20 -1.05
CA VAL A 53 -10.87 31.44 -2.09
C VAL A 53 -11.48 31.68 -3.47
N GLN A 54 -10.69 32.23 -4.40
CA GLN A 54 -11.08 32.58 -5.78
C GLN A 54 -11.49 31.40 -6.70
N ASN A 55 -11.48 30.15 -6.21
CA ASN A 55 -11.71 28.94 -7.04
C ASN A 55 -13.09 28.28 -6.83
N LEU A 56 -13.78 28.59 -5.72
CA LEU A 56 -15.16 28.11 -5.50
C LEU A 56 -16.14 28.70 -6.50
N SER A 57 -15.85 29.90 -7.03
CA SER A 57 -16.68 30.56 -8.05
C SER A 57 -16.69 29.79 -9.37
N ALA A 58 -15.58 29.21 -9.80
CA ALA A 58 -15.50 28.45 -11.06
C ALA A 58 -16.22 27.10 -10.95
N VAL A 59 -16.04 26.39 -9.83
CA VAL A 59 -16.76 25.15 -9.50
C VAL A 59 -18.27 25.43 -9.42
N ARG A 60 -18.67 26.53 -8.77
CA ARG A 60 -20.06 26.98 -8.70
C ARG A 60 -20.64 27.24 -10.07
N GLN A 61 -19.96 28.00 -10.93
CA GLN A 61 -20.46 28.33 -12.27
C GLN A 61 -20.70 27.10 -13.13
N LYS A 62 -19.83 26.09 -13.07
CA LYS A 62 -19.99 24.85 -13.82
C LYS A 62 -21.11 23.97 -13.28
N LEU A 63 -21.20 23.83 -11.95
CA LEU A 63 -22.33 23.13 -11.34
C LEU A 63 -23.66 23.82 -11.66
N GLU A 64 -23.67 25.15 -11.72
CA GLU A 64 -24.84 25.95 -12.09
C GLU A 64 -25.23 25.73 -13.55
N ALA A 65 -24.27 25.68 -14.46
CA ALA A 65 -24.52 25.36 -15.87
C ALA A 65 -25.15 23.96 -16.04
N VAL A 66 -24.57 22.93 -15.42
CA VAL A 66 -25.10 21.57 -15.50
C VAL A 66 -26.46 21.46 -14.80
N PHE A 67 -26.68 22.21 -13.71
CA PHE A 67 -27.98 22.29 -13.06
C PHE A 67 -29.05 22.82 -14.02
N LEU A 68 -28.77 23.93 -14.71
CA LEU A 68 -29.70 24.54 -15.65
C LEU A 68 -29.97 23.65 -16.88
N GLU A 69 -28.98 22.88 -17.33
CA GLU A 69 -29.17 21.91 -18.43
C GLU A 69 -30.07 20.74 -18.05
N ASN A 70 -30.13 20.39 -16.76
CA ASN A 70 -30.92 19.27 -16.25
C ASN A 70 -32.25 19.70 -15.61
N ASP A 71 -32.49 21.00 -15.45
CA ASP A 71 -33.79 21.61 -15.15
C ASP A 71 -34.67 21.61 -16.41
N ALA A 72 -35.18 20.42 -16.78
CA ALA A 72 -35.84 20.17 -18.06
C ALA A 72 -37.13 20.98 -18.25
N ASN A 73 -37.79 21.35 -17.15
CA ASN A 73 -39.01 22.15 -17.17
C ASN A 73 -38.75 23.66 -16.99
N GLY A 74 -37.52 24.05 -16.65
CA GLY A 74 -37.08 25.44 -16.49
C GLY A 74 -37.72 26.16 -15.31
N ASP A 75 -38.15 25.43 -14.28
CA ASP A 75 -38.85 26.00 -13.13
C ASP A 75 -37.90 26.57 -12.06
N GLY A 76 -36.58 26.42 -12.25
CA GLY A 76 -35.54 26.88 -11.35
C GLY A 76 -35.28 25.91 -10.18
N PHE A 77 -35.92 24.74 -10.19
CA PHE A 77 -35.76 23.69 -9.19
C PHE A 77 -35.48 22.35 -9.85
N MET A 78 -34.86 21.45 -9.09
CA MET A 78 -34.57 20.10 -9.54
C MET A 78 -35.46 19.10 -8.82
N SER A 79 -36.31 18.40 -9.57
CA SER A 79 -37.10 17.27 -9.10
C SER A 79 -36.22 16.02 -8.89
N LEU A 80 -36.78 14.99 -8.25
CA LEU A 80 -36.06 13.71 -8.06
C LEU A 80 -35.68 13.05 -9.39
N GLU A 81 -36.54 13.14 -10.41
CA GLU A 81 -36.26 12.53 -11.71
C GLU A 81 -35.17 13.31 -12.47
N GLU A 82 -35.18 14.64 -12.39
CA GLU A 82 -34.10 15.48 -12.93
C GLU A 82 -32.79 15.25 -12.17
N PHE A 83 -32.84 15.07 -10.84
CA PHE A 83 -31.67 14.77 -10.01
C PHE A 83 -31.02 13.42 -10.37
N LYS A 84 -31.82 12.41 -10.74
CA LYS A 84 -31.33 11.11 -11.23
C LYS A 84 -30.65 11.20 -12.60
N LEU A 85 -30.93 12.24 -13.38
CA LEU A 85 -30.26 12.52 -14.66
C LEU A 85 -29.03 13.42 -14.47
N PHE A 86 -29.11 14.34 -13.51
CA PHE A 86 -28.05 15.28 -13.15
C PHE A 86 -26.76 14.60 -12.64
N LEU A 87 -26.86 13.58 -11.77
CA LEU A 87 -25.64 12.91 -11.27
C LEU A 87 -24.91 12.12 -12.38
N PRO A 88 -25.60 11.35 -13.24
CA PRO A 88 -24.98 10.75 -14.41
C PRO A 88 -24.44 11.75 -15.44
N SER A 89 -25.03 12.94 -15.61
CA SER A 89 -24.49 13.96 -16.53
C SER A 89 -23.15 14.50 -16.06
N LEU A 90 -22.90 14.51 -14.74
CA LEU A 90 -21.58 14.74 -14.15
C LEU A 90 -20.61 13.54 -14.24
N ASN A 91 -21.01 12.47 -14.95
CA ASN A 91 -20.30 11.20 -15.10
C ASN A 91 -20.09 10.44 -13.77
N LEU A 92 -21.00 10.64 -12.81
CA LEU A 92 -20.97 9.98 -11.51
C LEU A 92 -21.82 8.70 -11.57
N LYS A 93 -21.22 7.57 -11.19
CA LYS A 93 -21.92 6.29 -11.11
C LYS A 93 -22.39 6.05 -9.68
N MET A 94 -23.70 5.95 -9.50
CA MET A 94 -24.34 5.74 -8.20
C MET A 94 -25.62 4.90 -8.39
N SER A 95 -26.03 4.16 -7.36
CA SER A 95 -27.29 3.40 -7.44
C SER A 95 -28.51 4.34 -7.38
N PRO A 96 -29.64 4.01 -8.03
CA PRO A 96 -30.86 4.82 -7.94
C PRO A 96 -31.38 4.99 -6.51
N GLN A 97 -31.12 4.01 -5.64
CA GLN A 97 -31.45 4.04 -4.22
C GLN A 97 -30.64 5.12 -3.50
N ASP A 98 -29.32 5.15 -3.71
CA ASP A 98 -28.44 6.14 -3.07
C ASP A 98 -28.75 7.55 -3.59
N MET A 99 -29.05 7.72 -4.89
CA MET A 99 -29.50 9.00 -5.44
C MET A 99 -30.78 9.49 -4.77
N SER A 100 -31.72 8.58 -4.50
CA SER A 100 -32.98 8.91 -3.82
C SER A 100 -32.78 9.26 -2.35
N THR A 101 -31.84 8.58 -1.68
CA THR A 101 -31.43 8.88 -0.31
C THR A 101 -30.77 10.26 -0.24
N LEU A 102 -29.82 10.52 -1.13
CA LEU A 102 -29.11 11.79 -1.24
C LEU A 102 -30.07 12.96 -1.51
N PHE A 103 -31.01 12.80 -2.44
CA PHE A 103 -32.04 13.81 -2.71
C PHE A 103 -32.84 14.18 -1.46
N LYS A 104 -33.27 13.19 -0.67
CA LYS A 104 -34.00 13.40 0.58
C LYS A 104 -33.13 14.10 1.63
N GLU A 105 -31.84 13.75 1.70
CA GLU A 105 -30.89 14.34 2.64
C GLU A 105 -30.59 15.81 2.35
N ILE A 106 -30.56 16.20 1.07
CA ILE A 106 -30.42 17.60 0.64
C ILE A 106 -31.74 18.34 0.88
N ASN A 107 -32.87 17.71 0.59
CA ASN A 107 -34.21 18.30 0.68
C ASN A 107 -34.77 18.32 2.12
N ARG A 108 -33.97 18.74 3.10
CA ARG A 108 -34.36 18.76 4.53
C ARG A 108 -35.56 19.65 4.84
N LYS A 109 -35.90 20.57 3.93
CA LYS A 109 -37.01 21.52 4.07
C LYS A 109 -38.33 21.03 3.47
N ASN A 110 -38.42 19.78 2.99
CA ASN A 110 -39.63 19.16 2.44
C ASN A 110 -40.27 19.97 1.29
N ALA A 111 -39.46 20.57 0.41
CA ALA A 111 -39.96 21.35 -0.72
C ALA A 111 -40.32 20.49 -1.95
N HIS A 112 -40.17 19.16 -1.88
CA HIS A 112 -40.29 18.19 -2.99
C HIS A 112 -39.35 18.43 -4.20
N LYS A 113 -38.66 19.57 -4.25
CA LYS A 113 -37.66 19.96 -5.26
C LYS A 113 -36.45 20.62 -4.58
N LEU A 114 -35.33 20.68 -5.27
CA LEU A 114 -34.06 21.24 -4.78
C LEU A 114 -33.70 22.51 -5.55
N THR A 115 -33.27 23.55 -4.85
CA THR A 115 -32.65 24.72 -5.49
C THR A 115 -31.17 24.46 -5.76
N PHE A 116 -30.60 25.17 -6.75
CA PHE A 116 -29.15 25.13 -6.99
C PHE A 116 -28.34 25.48 -5.73
N GLN A 117 -28.80 26.47 -4.96
CA GLN A 117 -28.11 26.88 -3.73
C GLN A 117 -28.08 25.78 -2.68
N GLU A 118 -29.13 24.96 -2.55
CA GLU A 118 -29.16 23.82 -1.62
C GLU A 118 -28.19 22.72 -2.06
N ILE A 119 -28.18 22.40 -3.35
CA ILE A 119 -27.25 21.42 -3.93
C ILE A 119 -25.81 21.89 -3.75
N PHE A 120 -25.50 23.14 -4.12
CA PHE A 120 -24.16 23.71 -4.01
C PHE A 120 -23.69 23.79 -2.55
N GLN A 121 -24.55 24.23 -1.64
CA GLN A 121 -24.20 24.31 -0.22
C GLN A 121 -23.91 22.91 0.35
N TYR A 122 -24.69 21.92 -0.04
CA TYR A 122 -24.47 20.54 0.37
C TYR A 122 -23.12 19.99 -0.14
N PHE A 123 -22.79 20.25 -1.41
CA PHE A 123 -21.48 19.91 -1.97
C PHE A 123 -20.32 20.62 -1.25
N ASP A 124 -20.45 21.92 -0.99
CA ASP A 124 -19.43 22.67 -0.27
C ASP A 124 -19.28 22.14 1.18
N ASP A 125 -20.37 21.88 1.89
CA ASP A 125 -20.31 21.31 3.25
C ASP A 125 -19.60 19.95 3.29
N MET A 126 -19.86 19.09 2.30
CA MET A 126 -19.24 17.78 2.15
C MET A 126 -17.74 17.90 1.83
N ILE A 127 -17.38 18.71 0.84
CA ILE A 127 -15.98 18.90 0.40
C ILE A 127 -15.14 19.58 1.51
N GLN A 128 -15.73 20.50 2.26
CA GLN A 128 -15.05 21.17 3.39
C GLN A 128 -14.97 20.27 4.64
N GLY A 129 -15.70 19.15 4.68
CA GLY A 129 -15.79 18.29 5.87
C GLY A 129 -16.43 19.00 7.05
N ARG A 130 -17.41 19.88 6.80
CA ARG A 130 -18.13 20.62 7.87
C ARG A 130 -19.15 19.77 8.61
N LYS A 131 -19.47 18.59 8.07
CA LYS A 131 -20.38 17.62 8.69
C LYS A 131 -19.59 16.65 9.57
N ALA A 132 -20.04 16.43 10.80
CA ALA A 132 -19.37 15.52 11.74
C ALA A 132 -19.58 14.04 11.38
N GLU A 133 -20.69 13.72 10.72
CA GLU A 133 -21.08 12.36 10.34
C GLU A 133 -21.46 12.36 8.86
N HIS A 134 -20.93 11.41 8.11
CA HIS A 134 -21.24 11.24 6.69
C HIS A 134 -22.04 9.96 6.46
N THR A 135 -23.04 10.03 5.58
CA THR A 135 -23.77 8.83 5.14
C THR A 135 -22.96 8.10 4.05
N GLN A 136 -23.20 6.81 3.84
CA GLN A 136 -22.50 6.07 2.78
C GLN A 136 -22.75 6.70 1.40
N ALA A 137 -23.96 7.20 1.14
CA ALA A 137 -24.29 7.90 -0.10
C ALA A 137 -23.46 9.19 -0.30
N GLU A 138 -23.17 9.94 0.78
CA GLU A 138 -22.28 11.11 0.73
C GLU A 138 -20.84 10.70 0.40
N LEU A 139 -20.34 9.64 1.04
CA LEU A 139 -18.99 9.14 0.80
C LEU A 139 -18.83 8.60 -0.62
N ASP A 140 -19.82 7.88 -1.13
CA ASP A 140 -19.83 7.35 -2.50
C ASP A 140 -19.90 8.48 -3.53
N LEU A 141 -20.70 9.52 -3.27
CA LEU A 141 -20.75 10.72 -4.09
C LEU A 141 -19.39 11.40 -4.15
N LEU A 142 -18.76 11.66 -2.99
CA LEU A 142 -17.44 12.28 -2.91
C LEU A 142 -16.39 11.44 -3.65
N ALA A 143 -16.37 10.12 -3.42
CA ALA A 143 -15.46 9.20 -4.10
C ALA A 143 -15.65 9.23 -5.63
N ALA A 144 -16.89 9.27 -6.11
CA ALA A 144 -17.20 9.37 -7.54
C ALA A 144 -16.68 10.69 -8.14
N PHE A 145 -16.83 11.81 -7.42
CA PHE A 145 -16.29 13.11 -7.84
C PHE A 145 -14.76 13.10 -7.94
N LEU A 146 -14.08 12.59 -6.91
CA LEU A 146 -12.61 12.51 -6.90
C LEU A 146 -12.07 11.63 -8.02
N LYS A 147 -12.73 10.50 -8.25
CA LYS A 147 -12.38 9.60 -9.34
C LYS A 147 -12.56 10.26 -10.71
N ALA A 148 -13.72 10.88 -10.94
CA ALA A 148 -14.01 11.54 -12.20
C ALA A 148 -13.04 12.72 -12.47
N ASP A 149 -12.71 13.51 -11.45
CA ASP A 149 -11.80 14.66 -11.57
C ASP A 149 -10.35 14.21 -11.82
N LYS A 150 -9.89 13.17 -11.11
CA LYS A 150 -8.56 12.57 -11.34
C LYS A 150 -8.41 11.99 -12.76
N GLU A 151 -9.47 11.44 -13.32
CA GLU A 151 -9.50 10.93 -14.69
C GLU A 151 -9.69 12.04 -15.74
N GLY A 152 -9.84 13.31 -15.34
CA GLY A 152 -10.12 14.44 -16.23
C GLY A 152 -11.51 14.38 -16.87
N LYS A 153 -12.42 13.60 -16.30
CA LYS A 153 -13.78 13.33 -16.80
C LYS A 153 -14.87 14.03 -16.01
N CYS A 154 -14.53 14.72 -14.92
CA CYS A 154 -15.47 15.54 -14.17
C CYS A 154 -15.60 16.90 -14.86
N GLU A 155 -16.78 17.21 -15.38
CA GLU A 155 -17.05 18.51 -16.04
C GLU A 155 -16.80 19.69 -15.09
N VAL A 156 -17.09 19.49 -13.80
CA VAL A 156 -16.88 20.48 -12.74
C VAL A 156 -15.39 20.83 -12.60
N GLY A 157 -14.50 19.84 -12.63
CA GLY A 157 -13.05 20.07 -12.65
C GLY A 157 -12.47 20.75 -11.39
N GLY A 158 -11.25 20.41 -10.98
CA GLY A 158 -10.50 21.19 -9.97
C GLY A 158 -10.90 20.92 -8.51
N ILE A 159 -11.73 19.92 -8.25
CA ILE A 159 -12.06 19.44 -6.90
C ILE A 159 -10.82 18.81 -6.24
N THR A 160 -10.03 18.05 -7.00
CA THR A 160 -8.75 17.48 -6.57
C THR A 160 -7.74 18.57 -6.27
N GLN A 161 -7.69 19.64 -7.07
CA GLN A 161 -6.82 20.80 -6.79
C GLN A 161 -7.23 21.50 -5.48
N PHE A 162 -8.53 21.58 -5.22
CA PHE A 162 -9.06 22.14 -3.99
C PHE A 162 -8.70 21.29 -2.76
N ILE A 163 -8.85 19.97 -2.84
CA ILE A 163 -8.48 19.05 -1.76
C ILE A 163 -6.96 19.05 -1.55
N ASN A 164 -6.16 19.10 -2.62
CA ASN A 164 -4.71 19.22 -2.49
C ASN A 164 -4.30 20.50 -1.73
N LYS A 165 -5.04 21.62 -1.91
CA LYS A 165 -4.83 22.83 -1.10
C LYS A 165 -5.14 22.64 0.39
N ARG A 166 -6.13 21.83 0.75
CA ARG A 166 -6.41 21.47 2.16
C ARG A 166 -5.17 20.85 2.81
N TRP A 167 -4.44 20.03 2.05
CA TRP A 167 -3.26 19.31 2.51
C TRP A 167 -1.94 20.09 2.39
N GLU A 168 -1.92 21.29 1.80
CA GLU A 168 -0.71 22.13 1.70
C GLU A 168 -0.06 22.40 3.07
N LYS A 169 -0.86 22.49 4.15
CA LYS A 169 -0.33 22.65 5.51
C LYS A 169 0.46 21.43 5.98
N PHE A 170 0.06 20.24 5.57
CA PHE A 170 0.78 19.00 5.85
C PHE A 170 2.01 18.88 4.94
N ASN A 171 1.87 19.16 3.64
CA ASN A 171 2.98 19.07 2.69
C ASN A 171 4.10 20.09 3.01
N ASN A 172 3.73 21.28 3.50
CA ASN A 172 4.68 22.31 3.90
C ASN A 172 4.99 22.30 5.40
N PHE A 173 4.55 21.26 6.14
CA PHE A 173 4.75 21.20 7.58
C PHE A 173 6.25 21.21 7.91
N LYS A 174 6.64 22.07 8.84
CA LYS A 174 8.02 22.17 9.33
C LYS A 174 7.99 22.45 10.83
N ARG A 175 8.90 21.81 11.57
CA ARG A 175 9.08 22.07 13.00
C ARG A 175 10.55 22.22 13.34
N ASP A 176 10.89 23.32 13.98
CA ASP A 176 12.21 23.55 14.52
C ASP A 176 12.32 22.99 15.95
N GLY A 177 13.49 22.45 16.27
CA GLY A 177 13.82 21.96 17.60
C GLY A 177 14.28 23.10 18.51
N LYS A 178 14.54 22.78 19.78
CA LYS A 178 15.01 23.75 20.80
C LYS A 178 16.28 24.52 20.41
N THR A 179 17.05 23.99 19.47
CA THR A 179 18.30 24.58 18.96
C THR A 179 18.10 25.43 17.69
N GLY A 180 16.85 25.62 17.26
CA GLY A 180 16.51 26.32 16.00
C GLY A 180 16.80 25.50 14.74
N LYS A 181 17.21 24.23 14.88
CA LYS A 181 17.39 23.32 13.74
C LYS A 181 16.07 22.68 13.36
N LEU A 182 15.81 22.55 12.08
CA LEU A 182 14.68 21.79 11.55
C LEU A 182 14.77 20.33 12.02
N VAL A 183 13.76 19.87 12.76
CA VAL A 183 13.71 18.50 13.32
C VAL A 183 12.56 17.66 12.79
N MET A 184 11.61 18.28 12.08
CA MET A 184 10.50 17.58 11.45
C MET A 184 10.07 18.31 10.18
N VAL A 185 9.83 17.55 9.11
CA VAL A 185 9.28 18.03 7.84
C VAL A 185 8.14 17.12 7.41
N GLY A 186 7.12 17.70 6.78
CA GLY A 186 6.09 16.96 6.08
C GLY A 186 6.66 16.31 4.81
N GLY A 187 6.02 15.21 4.39
CA GLY A 187 6.29 14.59 3.09
C GLY A 187 5.78 15.44 1.92
N VAL A 188 6.15 15.07 0.70
CA VAL A 188 5.81 15.84 -0.52
C VAL A 188 4.35 15.67 -0.93
N GLU A 189 3.71 14.57 -0.51
CA GLU A 189 2.31 14.25 -0.81
C GLU A 189 1.60 13.72 0.45
N ALA A 190 0.44 14.29 0.75
CA ALA A 190 -0.49 13.75 1.73
C ALA A 190 -1.51 12.84 1.02
N LYS A 191 -1.69 11.62 1.53
CA LYS A 191 -2.79 10.74 1.13
C LYS A 191 -4.06 11.19 1.86
N ASP A 192 -5.09 11.53 1.09
CA ASP A 192 -6.41 11.80 1.66
C ASP A 192 -7.09 10.48 2.04
N VAL A 193 -7.56 10.37 3.27
CA VAL A 193 -8.30 9.22 3.79
C VAL A 193 -9.64 9.75 4.27
N LEU A 194 -10.71 9.35 3.58
CA LEU A 194 -12.07 9.77 3.91
C LEU A 194 -12.54 9.07 5.19
N PRO A 195 -13.53 9.62 5.92
CA PRO A 195 -14.21 8.87 6.97
C PRO A 195 -14.89 7.62 6.39
N GLY A 196 -14.80 6.49 7.09
CA GLY A 196 -15.37 5.22 6.64
C GLY A 196 -14.78 4.02 7.38
N GLU A 197 -15.24 2.82 7.01
CA GLU A 197 -14.65 1.58 7.51
C GLU A 197 -13.48 1.16 6.61
N TYR A 198 -12.33 0.94 7.23
CA TYR A 198 -11.10 0.52 6.55
C TYR A 198 -10.46 -0.63 7.33
N SER A 199 -9.86 -1.58 6.61
CA SER A 199 -8.87 -2.47 7.22
C SER A 199 -7.56 -1.71 7.47
N LEU A 200 -6.71 -2.23 8.36
CA LEU A 200 -5.38 -1.65 8.58
C LEU A 200 -4.53 -1.65 7.29
N VAL A 201 -4.75 -2.63 6.41
CA VAL A 201 -4.09 -2.73 5.10
C VAL A 201 -4.51 -1.58 4.17
N ASP A 202 -5.77 -1.14 4.21
CA ASP A 202 -6.25 -0.03 3.37
C ASP A 202 -5.61 1.33 3.77
N LEU A 203 -5.26 1.46 5.05
CA LEU A 203 -4.64 2.64 5.63
C LEU A 203 -3.12 2.67 5.49
N GLU A 204 -2.48 1.53 5.24
CA GLU A 204 -1.04 1.44 5.09
C GLU A 204 -0.55 2.29 3.89
N PRO A 205 0.54 3.08 4.04
CA PRO A 205 1.16 3.78 2.93
C PRO A 205 1.71 2.78 1.92
N GLN A 206 0.95 2.57 0.86
CA GLN A 206 1.26 1.65 -0.22
C GLN A 206 2.36 2.23 -1.13
N ASP A 207 3.63 2.05 -0.76
CA ASP A 207 4.76 2.20 -1.70
C ASP A 207 4.86 0.94 -2.57
N THR A 208 3.94 0.85 -3.54
CA THR A 208 3.76 -0.35 -4.37
C THR A 208 4.81 -0.48 -5.47
N LYS A 209 5.65 0.54 -5.69
CA LYS A 209 6.59 0.52 -6.80
C LYS A 209 7.82 -0.30 -6.43
N LEU A 210 7.78 -1.59 -6.76
CA LEU A 210 8.93 -2.48 -6.69
C LEU A 210 10.09 -1.97 -7.56
N LYS A 211 11.28 -1.79 -6.97
CA LYS A 211 12.53 -1.68 -7.72
C LYS A 211 13.07 -3.07 -8.03
N PHE A 212 13.40 -3.29 -9.30
CA PHE A 212 14.10 -4.46 -9.80
C PHE A 212 14.95 -4.07 -11.00
N VAL A 213 16.04 -4.81 -11.24
CA VAL A 213 16.83 -4.66 -12.46
C VAL A 213 16.27 -5.58 -13.54
N LYS A 214 16.16 -5.06 -14.78
CA LYS A 214 15.77 -5.83 -15.97
C LYS A 214 17.01 -6.16 -16.77
N ILE A 215 17.25 -7.43 -17.05
CA ILE A 215 18.45 -7.89 -17.73
C ILE A 215 18.04 -8.76 -18.91
N SER A 216 18.18 -8.25 -20.13
CA SER A 216 17.84 -8.99 -21.34
C SER A 216 19.00 -9.90 -21.80
N GLY A 217 18.68 -11.04 -22.39
CA GLY A 217 19.68 -11.98 -22.92
C GLY A 217 20.33 -12.88 -21.88
N VAL A 218 19.72 -13.02 -20.69
CA VAL A 218 20.19 -13.94 -19.65
C VAL A 218 19.85 -15.37 -20.04
N ARG A 219 20.84 -16.28 -19.99
CA ARG A 219 20.66 -17.69 -20.38
C ARG A 219 20.89 -18.63 -19.22
N TRP A 220 19.90 -19.45 -18.91
CA TRP A 220 19.99 -20.52 -17.91
C TRP A 220 20.42 -21.84 -18.58
N THR A 221 21.60 -22.32 -18.24
CA THR A 221 22.13 -23.59 -18.73
C THR A 221 22.27 -24.56 -17.56
N LYS A 222 21.54 -25.69 -17.60
CA LYS A 222 21.71 -26.75 -16.60
C LYS A 222 23.07 -27.43 -16.80
N SER A 223 23.60 -28.03 -15.74
CA SER A 223 24.79 -28.86 -15.89
C SER A 223 24.45 -30.18 -16.57
N ASP A 224 25.18 -30.50 -17.63
CA ASP A 224 25.12 -31.82 -18.28
C ASP A 224 26.17 -32.78 -17.69
N ASP A 225 27.05 -32.30 -16.80
CA ASP A 225 28.09 -33.12 -16.16
C ASP A 225 27.54 -33.80 -14.89
N PRO A 226 27.52 -35.15 -14.84
CA PRO A 226 27.10 -35.90 -13.65
C PRO A 226 27.94 -35.60 -12.39
N LYS A 227 29.15 -35.03 -12.55
CA LYS A 227 30.05 -34.66 -11.44
C LYS A 227 29.88 -33.20 -11.00
N SER A 228 29.36 -32.33 -11.86
CA SER A 228 29.09 -30.94 -11.50
C SER A 228 27.67 -30.78 -11.00
N LYS A 229 27.52 -30.37 -9.75
CA LYS A 229 26.20 -30.10 -9.15
C LYS A 229 25.59 -28.77 -9.61
N SER A 230 26.28 -28.01 -10.46
CA SER A 230 25.84 -26.65 -10.84
C SER A 230 26.01 -26.38 -12.32
N GLY A 231 24.99 -25.73 -12.89
CA GLY A 231 25.02 -25.18 -14.25
C GLY A 231 25.56 -23.74 -14.26
N SER A 232 25.23 -23.00 -15.31
CA SER A 232 25.63 -21.59 -15.51
C SER A 232 24.40 -20.73 -15.79
N LEU A 233 24.38 -19.53 -15.20
CA LEU A 233 23.48 -18.45 -15.56
C LEU A 233 24.32 -17.35 -16.20
N SER A 234 24.28 -17.30 -17.53
CA SER A 234 25.07 -16.36 -18.31
C SER A 234 24.38 -15.02 -18.47
N PHE A 235 25.03 -13.95 -18.04
CA PHE A 235 24.60 -12.57 -18.14
C PHE A 235 25.27 -11.86 -19.32
N PRO A 236 24.59 -10.87 -19.94
CA PRO A 236 25.18 -10.08 -20.99
C PRO A 236 26.32 -9.21 -20.44
N LYS A 237 27.34 -8.96 -21.26
CA LYS A 237 28.59 -8.29 -20.87
C LYS A 237 28.43 -6.88 -20.29
N ASP A 238 27.34 -6.21 -20.63
CA ASP A 238 27.01 -4.85 -20.23
C ASP A 238 26.25 -4.79 -18.90
N PHE A 239 25.88 -5.94 -18.33
CA PHE A 239 25.34 -5.99 -16.98
C PHE A 239 26.42 -5.58 -15.96
N ASP A 240 26.16 -4.49 -15.24
CA ASP A 240 27.08 -3.89 -14.28
C ASP A 240 27.08 -4.56 -12.90
N ARG A 241 26.42 -5.72 -12.79
CA ARG A 241 26.36 -6.57 -11.59
C ARG A 241 25.52 -6.00 -10.45
N ARG A 242 24.90 -4.83 -10.63
CA ARG A 242 24.13 -4.18 -9.57
C ARG A 242 22.69 -4.65 -9.52
N VAL A 243 22.23 -4.98 -8.31
CA VAL A 243 20.87 -5.39 -8.00
C VAL A 243 20.28 -4.41 -6.97
N PRO A 244 19.08 -3.85 -7.21
CA PRO A 244 18.47 -2.92 -6.27
C PRO A 244 18.03 -3.63 -4.99
N ILE A 245 18.16 -2.92 -3.87
CA ILE A 245 17.72 -3.35 -2.54
C ILE A 245 16.28 -2.90 -2.31
N GLU A 246 15.45 -3.80 -1.79
CA GLU A 246 14.09 -3.53 -1.33
C GLU A 246 13.85 -4.13 0.06
N THR A 247 12.91 -3.54 0.81
CA THR A 247 12.38 -4.19 2.02
C THR A 247 11.31 -5.18 1.60
N GLY A 248 11.37 -6.41 2.14
CA GLY A 248 10.37 -7.43 1.88
C GLY A 248 9.04 -7.07 2.53
N THR A 249 8.04 -6.73 1.72
CA THR A 249 6.63 -6.62 2.10
C THR A 249 5.81 -7.59 1.27
N SER A 250 4.64 -8.02 1.76
CA SER A 250 3.79 -8.97 1.02
C SER A 250 3.48 -8.50 -0.41
N ASP A 251 3.22 -7.20 -0.61
CA ASP A 251 2.94 -6.63 -1.94
C ASP A 251 4.14 -6.71 -2.90
N LYS A 252 5.35 -6.38 -2.42
CA LYS A 252 6.57 -6.41 -3.24
C LYS A 252 7.02 -7.84 -3.54
N LEU A 253 6.89 -8.75 -2.57
CA LEU A 253 7.25 -10.16 -2.72
C LEU A 253 6.30 -10.91 -3.67
N ASN A 254 5.02 -10.52 -3.71
CA ASN A 254 4.01 -11.15 -4.55
C ASN A 254 4.34 -11.04 -6.05
N TYR A 255 5.13 -10.05 -6.47
CA TYR A 255 5.66 -9.96 -7.83
C TYR A 255 6.43 -11.23 -8.26
N TYR A 256 7.13 -11.85 -7.30
CA TYR A 256 7.88 -13.10 -7.46
C TYR A 256 7.08 -14.33 -7.01
N GLY A 257 5.79 -14.17 -6.69
CA GLY A 257 4.92 -15.21 -6.13
C GLY A 257 5.17 -15.52 -4.65
N CYS A 258 6.06 -14.80 -3.98
CA CYS A 258 6.38 -14.98 -2.57
C CYS A 258 5.49 -14.13 -1.67
N CYS A 259 5.44 -14.44 -0.38
CA CYS A 259 4.73 -13.61 0.60
C CYS A 259 5.31 -13.74 2.02
N LEU A 260 4.91 -12.86 2.93
CA LEU A 260 5.20 -13.03 4.35
C LEU A 260 4.10 -13.86 5.02
N ALA A 261 4.48 -15.01 5.58
CA ALA A 261 3.53 -15.93 6.22
C ALA A 261 2.91 -15.34 7.50
N ASN A 262 3.60 -14.43 8.18
CA ASN A 262 3.10 -13.78 9.41
C ASN A 262 1.83 -12.94 9.17
N GLU A 263 1.60 -12.49 7.94
CA GLU A 263 0.49 -11.61 7.55
C GLU A 263 -0.63 -12.37 6.84
N SER A 264 -0.46 -13.68 6.60
CA SER A 264 -1.32 -14.46 5.72
C SER A 264 -1.96 -15.65 6.46
N GLN A 265 -3.29 -15.77 6.38
CA GLN A 265 -4.02 -16.97 6.86
C GLN A 265 -4.16 -18.07 5.78
N VAL A 266 -3.39 -17.98 4.69
CA VAL A 266 -3.48 -18.90 3.56
C VAL A 266 -2.96 -20.28 3.94
N LYS A 267 -3.72 -21.33 3.58
CA LYS A 267 -3.27 -22.72 3.69
C LYS A 267 -2.48 -23.10 2.43
N VAL A 268 -1.30 -23.69 2.62
CA VAL A 268 -0.46 -24.20 1.54
C VAL A 268 -0.35 -25.72 1.62
N SER A 269 -0.23 -26.37 0.45
CA SER A 269 -0.02 -27.82 0.35
C SER A 269 1.47 -28.11 0.19
N LEU A 270 2.05 -28.83 1.15
CA LEU A 270 3.43 -29.32 1.06
C LEU A 270 3.44 -30.70 0.38
N LEU A 271 3.99 -30.77 -0.83
CA LEU A 271 4.05 -32.00 -1.62
C LEU A 271 5.13 -32.98 -1.14
N HIS A 272 6.06 -32.50 -0.33
CA HIS A 272 7.21 -33.26 0.15
C HIS A 272 7.33 -33.18 1.69
N ARG A 273 8.14 -34.06 2.26
CA ARG A 273 8.52 -33.98 3.67
C ARG A 273 9.55 -32.88 3.86
N HIS A 274 9.37 -32.05 4.87
CA HIS A 274 10.28 -30.95 5.18
C HIS A 274 10.85 -31.10 6.60
N ALA A 275 12.01 -30.49 6.83
CA ALA A 275 12.59 -30.24 8.14
C ALA A 275 12.75 -28.73 8.34
N ILE A 276 12.55 -28.27 9.57
CA ILE A 276 12.81 -26.88 9.96
C ILE A 276 14.05 -26.86 10.83
N GLN A 277 15.04 -26.06 10.45
CA GLN A 277 16.31 -25.93 11.17
C GLN A 277 16.83 -24.50 11.11
N ASP A 278 17.56 -24.11 12.15
CA ASP A 278 18.26 -22.84 12.20
C ASP A 278 19.65 -23.01 11.58
N PHE A 279 19.95 -22.22 10.54
CA PHE A 279 21.25 -22.15 9.86
C PHE A 279 21.91 -20.82 10.21
N THR A 280 23.19 -20.85 10.58
CA THR A 280 23.95 -19.64 10.93
C THR A 280 25.08 -19.43 9.93
N TYR A 281 25.00 -18.31 9.20
CA TYR A 281 26.03 -17.84 8.27
C TYR A 281 27.07 -17.03 9.05
N ASN A 282 28.27 -17.60 9.20
CA ASN A 282 29.40 -16.95 9.88
C ASN A 282 29.92 -15.74 9.09
N GLU A 283 30.68 -14.86 9.75
CA GLU A 283 31.19 -13.60 9.17
C GLU A 283 32.01 -13.80 7.89
N ASN A 284 32.75 -14.90 7.79
CA ASN A 284 33.56 -15.27 6.62
C ASN A 284 32.83 -16.13 5.58
N TYR A 285 31.53 -16.42 5.77
CA TYR A 285 30.75 -17.26 4.84
C TYR A 285 30.85 -16.72 3.41
N TYR A 286 30.64 -15.41 3.23
CA TYR A 286 30.68 -14.81 1.91
C TYR A 286 32.08 -14.86 1.28
N SER A 287 33.13 -14.50 2.03
CA SER A 287 34.50 -14.44 1.49
C SER A 287 35.05 -15.81 1.14
N ASP A 288 34.74 -16.83 1.94
CA ASP A 288 35.39 -18.14 1.87
C ASP A 288 34.55 -19.14 1.07
N TYR A 289 33.23 -19.05 1.17
CA TYR A 289 32.32 -19.96 0.48
C TYR A 289 31.78 -19.35 -0.80
N VAL A 290 31.20 -18.15 -0.78
CA VAL A 290 30.38 -17.61 -1.89
C VAL A 290 31.21 -16.93 -2.97
N LYS A 291 32.25 -16.18 -2.59
CA LYS A 291 33.05 -15.39 -3.53
C LYS A 291 33.67 -16.30 -4.61
N GLY A 292 33.37 -16.02 -5.87
CA GLY A 292 33.80 -16.83 -7.03
C GLY A 292 32.94 -18.06 -7.32
N ARG A 293 31.87 -18.29 -6.54
CA ARG A 293 30.87 -19.33 -6.79
C ARG A 293 29.44 -18.91 -6.47
N ALA A 294 29.17 -17.61 -6.45
CA ALA A 294 27.82 -17.11 -6.23
C ALA A 294 26.88 -17.68 -7.31
N GLY A 295 25.68 -18.01 -6.90
CA GLY A 295 24.69 -18.65 -7.74
C GLY A 295 23.27 -18.27 -7.38
N VAL A 296 22.36 -18.78 -8.20
CA VAL A 296 20.92 -18.80 -7.92
C VAL A 296 20.42 -20.22 -8.11
N GLU A 297 19.28 -20.53 -7.52
CA GLU A 297 18.67 -21.85 -7.58
C GLU A 297 17.17 -21.79 -7.79
N LYS A 298 16.64 -22.94 -8.21
CA LYS A 298 15.21 -23.26 -8.15
C LYS A 298 15.03 -24.76 -7.93
N HIS A 299 13.97 -25.14 -7.24
CA HIS A 299 13.67 -26.53 -6.88
C HIS A 299 12.15 -26.74 -6.79
N GLU A 300 11.69 -27.99 -6.74
CA GLU A 300 10.26 -28.33 -6.83
C GLU A 300 9.52 -28.28 -5.47
N PHE A 301 10.24 -28.10 -4.37
CA PHE A 301 9.64 -27.96 -3.05
C PHE A 301 9.46 -26.49 -2.67
N ALA A 302 8.52 -26.23 -1.77
CA ALA A 302 8.41 -24.90 -1.16
C ALA A 302 9.36 -24.80 0.03
N HIS A 303 9.86 -23.61 0.35
CA HIS A 303 10.57 -23.42 1.61
C HIS A 303 10.13 -22.14 2.34
N LEU A 304 10.50 -22.08 3.62
CA LEU A 304 10.33 -20.92 4.48
C LEU A 304 11.70 -20.40 4.88
N ASP A 305 11.85 -19.09 4.97
CA ASP A 305 13.08 -18.44 5.45
C ASP A 305 12.74 -17.28 6.40
N CYS A 306 13.29 -17.30 7.61
CA CYS A 306 12.99 -16.31 8.63
C CYS A 306 14.27 -15.81 9.32
N PRO A 307 14.64 -14.52 9.16
CA PRO A 307 15.84 -13.95 9.80
C PRO A 307 15.60 -13.66 11.28
N PHE A 308 16.61 -13.89 12.13
CA PHE A 308 16.52 -13.60 13.57
C PHE A 308 17.12 -12.25 13.99
N GLN A 309 17.75 -11.55 13.06
CA GLN A 309 18.44 -10.27 13.30
C GLN A 309 18.15 -9.25 12.18
N GLU A 310 18.52 -7.99 12.41
CA GLU A 310 18.25 -6.88 11.50
C GLU A 310 19.20 -6.85 10.30
N ASP A 311 20.52 -6.95 10.52
CA ASP A 311 21.49 -7.21 9.44
C ASP A 311 21.57 -8.71 9.17
N SER A 312 20.58 -9.21 8.42
CA SER A 312 20.46 -10.61 8.02
C SER A 312 20.94 -10.88 6.59
N GLY A 313 21.55 -9.87 5.94
CA GLY A 313 21.96 -9.95 4.55
C GLY A 313 20.83 -9.70 3.56
N PHE A 314 20.93 -10.30 2.38
CA PHE A 314 19.96 -10.13 1.29
C PHE A 314 19.48 -11.46 0.75
N PHE A 315 18.16 -11.62 0.69
CA PHE A 315 17.51 -12.73 0.00
C PHE A 315 17.24 -12.31 -1.44
N ILE A 316 17.86 -12.97 -2.42
CA ILE A 316 17.69 -12.57 -3.82
C ILE A 316 16.49 -13.30 -4.40
N LEU A 317 15.60 -12.58 -5.08
CA LEU A 317 14.50 -13.15 -5.85
C LEU A 317 14.63 -12.80 -7.32
N GLY A 318 14.28 -13.76 -8.17
CA GLY A 318 14.31 -13.64 -9.61
C GLY A 318 13.06 -14.17 -10.29
N LYS A 319 12.74 -13.60 -11.44
CA LYS A 319 11.68 -14.11 -12.35
C LYS A 319 12.03 -13.74 -13.78
N PHE A 320 11.89 -14.69 -14.70
CA PHE A 320 11.94 -14.36 -16.13
C PHE A 320 10.64 -13.67 -16.55
N SER A 321 10.78 -12.62 -17.36
CA SER A 321 9.67 -11.89 -17.95
C SER A 321 8.80 -12.82 -18.81
N GLU A 322 7.49 -12.69 -18.70
CA GLU A 322 6.53 -13.44 -19.52
C GLU A 322 6.42 -12.85 -20.94
N ASP A 323 6.67 -11.55 -21.08
CA ASP A 323 6.49 -10.81 -22.33
C ASP A 323 7.74 -10.79 -23.23
N LYS A 324 8.92 -11.02 -22.64
CA LYS A 324 10.20 -10.93 -23.34
C LYS A 324 11.07 -12.12 -23.03
N ASP A 325 11.44 -12.82 -24.09
CA ASP A 325 12.33 -13.97 -23.99
C ASP A 325 13.69 -13.57 -23.41
N ASN A 326 14.18 -14.39 -22.47
CA ASN A 326 15.47 -14.22 -21.78
C ASN A 326 15.65 -12.88 -21.03
N GLU A 327 14.57 -12.17 -20.66
CA GLU A 327 14.66 -11.01 -19.75
C GLU A 327 14.49 -11.49 -18.30
N LEU A 328 15.52 -11.37 -17.48
CA LEU A 328 15.49 -11.70 -16.06
C LEU A 328 15.28 -10.44 -15.22
N HIS A 329 14.35 -10.51 -14.28
CA HIS A 329 14.13 -9.50 -13.26
C HIS A 329 14.74 -9.94 -11.94
N LEU A 330 15.54 -9.08 -11.29
CA LEU A 330 16.18 -9.37 -10.01
C LEU A 330 15.98 -8.25 -8.99
N THR A 331 15.74 -8.65 -7.74
CA THR A 331 15.70 -7.76 -6.57
C THR A 331 16.39 -8.44 -5.39
N ALA A 332 17.11 -7.65 -4.60
CA ALA A 332 17.71 -8.07 -3.35
C ALA A 332 16.81 -7.62 -2.20
N PHE A 333 16.21 -8.56 -1.46
CA PHE A 333 15.30 -8.24 -0.37
C PHE A 333 15.99 -8.28 0.99
N LYS A 334 15.79 -7.22 1.77
CA LYS A 334 15.92 -7.26 3.23
C LYS A 334 14.61 -7.77 3.80
N ILE A 335 14.59 -9.02 4.24
CA ILE A 335 13.42 -9.59 4.91
C ILE A 335 13.39 -9.07 6.35
N PRO A 336 12.27 -8.48 6.82
CA PRO A 336 12.17 -7.96 8.17
C PRO A 336 12.43 -9.06 9.22
N THR A 337 13.12 -8.69 10.30
CA THR A 337 13.41 -9.62 11.41
C THR A 337 12.13 -10.30 11.91
N ARG A 338 12.20 -11.62 12.11
CA ARG A 338 11.09 -12.48 12.57
C ARG A 338 9.87 -12.52 11.64
N HIS A 339 9.99 -12.01 10.41
CA HIS A 339 9.00 -12.22 9.37
C HIS A 339 9.43 -13.41 8.51
N THR A 340 8.53 -14.37 8.36
CA THR A 340 8.80 -15.62 7.66
C THR A 340 8.41 -15.45 6.20
N LEU A 341 9.41 -15.45 5.33
CA LEU A 341 9.23 -15.50 3.88
C LEU A 341 8.75 -16.91 3.50
N TYR A 342 7.65 -16.99 2.76
CA TYR A 342 7.25 -18.20 2.04
C TYR A 342 7.68 -18.10 0.58
N VAL A 343 8.43 -19.11 0.13
CA VAL A 343 8.94 -19.25 -1.23
C VAL A 343 8.27 -20.45 -1.88
N PRO A 344 7.40 -20.25 -2.89
CA PRO A 344 6.78 -21.34 -3.62
C PRO A 344 7.78 -22.15 -4.44
N PRO A 345 7.40 -23.37 -4.86
CA PRO A 345 8.17 -24.16 -5.81
C PRO A 345 8.57 -23.39 -7.06
N LEU A 346 9.73 -23.71 -7.62
CA LEU A 346 10.30 -23.18 -8.86
C LEU A 346 10.62 -21.69 -8.87
N THR A 347 10.46 -20.99 -7.74
CA THR A 347 10.90 -19.61 -7.57
C THR A 347 12.42 -19.54 -7.75
N ILE A 348 12.91 -18.58 -8.54
CA ILE A 348 14.36 -18.34 -8.67
C ILE A 348 14.79 -17.52 -7.47
N HIS A 349 15.76 -18.02 -6.71
CA HIS A 349 16.24 -17.33 -5.51
C HIS A 349 17.71 -17.60 -5.23
N SER A 350 18.30 -16.85 -4.29
CA SER A 350 19.63 -17.13 -3.76
C SER A 350 19.75 -16.78 -2.28
N ASN A 351 20.37 -17.70 -1.55
CA ASN A 351 20.66 -17.60 -0.12
C ASN A 351 22.15 -17.27 0.13
N ASP A 352 22.92 -17.03 -0.94
CA ASP A 352 24.36 -16.78 -0.87
C ASP A 352 24.74 -15.49 -0.15
N TYR A 353 23.81 -14.54 -0.06
CA TYR A 353 24.06 -13.22 0.50
C TYR A 353 23.42 -13.03 1.89
N LEU A 354 23.01 -14.13 2.52
CA LEU A 354 22.47 -14.13 3.88
C LEU A 354 23.59 -14.02 4.92
N LYS A 355 23.24 -13.44 6.07
CA LYS A 355 24.12 -13.27 7.24
C LYS A 355 23.39 -13.67 8.50
N GLY A 356 24.16 -14.11 9.50
CA GLY A 356 23.63 -14.45 10.82
C GLY A 356 22.73 -15.68 10.80
N THR A 357 21.79 -15.75 11.74
CA THR A 357 20.92 -16.93 11.87
C THR A 357 19.60 -16.75 11.14
N TRP A 358 19.26 -17.75 10.33
CA TRP A 358 17.99 -17.89 9.63
C TRP A 358 17.35 -19.23 10.01
N ARG A 359 16.05 -19.22 10.30
CA ARG A 359 15.25 -20.43 10.39
C ARG A 359 14.72 -20.78 9.01
N THR A 360 15.13 -21.93 8.51
CA THR A 360 14.77 -22.38 7.17
C THR A 360 14.03 -23.71 7.20
N MET A 361 12.95 -23.83 6.42
CA MET A 361 12.22 -25.08 6.19
C MET A 361 12.64 -25.69 4.85
N LEU A 362 13.40 -26.78 4.82
CA LEU A 362 13.88 -27.40 3.57
C LEU A 362 13.35 -28.82 3.40
N SER A 363 13.39 -29.32 2.17
CA SER A 363 13.14 -30.71 1.80
C SER A 363 14.38 -31.28 1.09
N ASP A 364 14.65 -32.57 1.29
CA ASP A 364 15.68 -33.32 0.57
C ASP A 364 15.10 -34.16 -0.58
N ALA A 365 13.80 -34.01 -0.86
CA ALA A 365 13.06 -34.90 -1.77
C ALA A 365 13.44 -34.73 -3.25
N THR A 366 13.90 -33.55 -3.67
CA THR A 366 14.19 -33.27 -5.08
C THR A 366 15.55 -32.58 -5.26
N GLN A 367 16.12 -32.74 -6.45
CA GLN A 367 17.40 -32.13 -6.79
C GLN A 367 17.24 -30.61 -6.93
N ILE A 368 18.17 -29.88 -6.34
CA ILE A 368 18.26 -28.43 -6.49
C ILE A 368 18.93 -28.11 -7.82
N ASN A 369 18.26 -27.33 -8.68
CA ASN A 369 18.84 -26.80 -9.90
C ASN A 369 19.59 -25.51 -9.58
N HIS A 370 20.83 -25.67 -9.15
CA HIS A 370 21.74 -24.57 -8.84
C HIS A 370 22.55 -24.17 -10.09
N VAL A 371 22.71 -22.86 -10.31
CA VAL A 371 23.51 -22.29 -11.41
C VAL A 371 24.43 -21.20 -10.90
N LEU A 372 25.66 -21.18 -11.41
CA LEU A 372 26.67 -20.18 -11.08
C LEU A 372 26.51 -18.93 -11.94
N LEU A 373 26.77 -17.76 -11.37
CA LEU A 373 26.71 -16.48 -12.07
C LEU A 373 27.92 -16.28 -12.97
N GLU A 374 27.69 -16.06 -14.25
CA GLU A 374 28.72 -15.90 -15.27
C GLU A 374 28.44 -14.69 -16.16
N LEU A 375 29.46 -13.88 -16.44
CA LEU A 375 29.38 -12.70 -17.31
C LEU A 375 30.07 -12.99 -18.64
N ALA A 376 29.39 -12.77 -19.76
CA ALA A 376 29.97 -12.99 -21.09
C ALA A 376 31.14 -12.03 -21.38
N ARG A 377 32.20 -12.54 -22.01
CA ARG A 377 33.34 -11.77 -22.53
C ARG A 377 33.30 -11.60 -24.05
N TYR A 378 34.14 -10.70 -24.56
CA TYR A 378 34.27 -10.42 -26.01
C TYR A 378 34.93 -11.55 -26.81
N ASP A 379 35.74 -12.38 -26.15
CA ASP A 379 36.43 -13.54 -26.73
C ASP A 379 35.56 -14.82 -26.72
N GLY A 380 34.34 -14.76 -26.16
CA GLY A 380 33.44 -15.89 -26.02
C GLY A 380 33.61 -16.67 -24.71
N GLU A 381 34.56 -16.29 -23.84
CA GLU A 381 34.69 -16.84 -22.49
C GLU A 381 33.67 -16.22 -21.51
N THR A 382 33.58 -16.75 -20.29
CA THR A 382 32.77 -16.20 -19.21
C THR A 382 33.57 -15.97 -17.93
N ASP A 383 33.25 -14.89 -17.23
CA ASP A 383 33.81 -14.58 -15.90
C ASP A 383 32.78 -14.86 -14.80
N LYS A 384 33.18 -15.63 -13.79
CA LYS A 384 32.35 -15.77 -12.58
C LYS A 384 32.31 -14.45 -11.82
N PHE A 385 31.13 -14.08 -11.33
CA PHE A 385 30.95 -12.86 -10.55
C PHE A 385 29.96 -13.05 -9.39
N SER A 386 29.82 -12.01 -8.58
CA SER A 386 28.82 -11.88 -7.52
C SER A 386 28.10 -10.55 -7.68
N PHE A 387 26.86 -10.48 -7.21
CA PHE A 387 26.08 -9.25 -7.25
C PHE A 387 26.65 -8.17 -6.32
N ASP A 388 26.53 -6.94 -6.78
CA ASP A 388 26.69 -5.73 -5.98
C ASP A 388 25.30 -5.16 -5.69
N PHE A 389 25.11 -4.47 -4.56
CA PHE A 389 23.79 -4.01 -4.12
C PHE A 389 23.68 -2.49 -4.06
N THR A 390 22.55 -1.94 -4.52
CA THR A 390 22.31 -0.49 -4.58
C THR A 390 20.97 -0.10 -3.97
N ASN A 391 20.91 1.03 -3.25
CA ASN A 391 19.67 1.60 -2.68
C ASN A 391 18.85 2.40 -3.70
#